data_AF-A0A378J800-F1
#
_entry.id   AF-A0A378J800-F1
#
_cell.length_a   1.000
_cell.length_b   1.000
_cell.length_c   1.000
_cell.angle_alpha   90.00
_cell.angle_beta   90.00
_cell.angle_gamma   90.00
#
_symmetry.space_group_name_H-M   'P 1'
#
loop_
_entity.id
_entity.type
_entity.pdbx_description
1 polymer ?
#
loop_
_entity_poly.entity_id
_entity_poly.type
_entity_poly.pdbx_seq_one_letter_code
_entity_poly.pdbx_strand_id
1 'polypeptide(L)'
;MKRNYQSILACLILFPVLLFAANKGTELKPSLILKHIKIIKTGEPAGDELYFDISTYRAGKPTHYARIPELPGHWISQIMDKVRGITLWSEPLSPGEAVTVILSLNEADAAPWNNDDMIGSIKIQLKNERGTLQTRWSLPNRSDSLITTSGPAGDIHSFELMSGNGNYEISIRLQSQTQ
;
A
#
# COMPACT_ATOMS: atom_id res chain seq x y z
N MET A 1 82.09 22.23 -22.85
CA MET A 1 81.61 21.53 -21.62
C MET A 1 80.11 21.73 -21.53
N LYS A 2 79.35 20.63 -21.45
CA LYS A 2 77.89 20.58 -21.66
C LYS A 2 77.12 21.00 -20.39
N ARG A 3 76.09 21.85 -20.55
CA ARG A 3 75.11 22.22 -19.51
C ARG A 3 74.09 21.09 -19.36
N ASN A 4 73.92 20.58 -18.13
CA ASN A 4 72.85 19.65 -17.82
C ASN A 4 71.71 20.40 -17.14
N TYR A 5 70.62 20.58 -17.88
CA TYR A 5 69.31 20.95 -17.36
C TYR A 5 68.62 19.68 -16.90
N GLN A 6 68.24 19.60 -15.62
CA GLN A 6 67.24 18.64 -15.18
C GLN A 6 66.04 19.41 -14.64
N SER A 7 65.11 19.63 -15.55
CA SER A 7 63.68 19.74 -15.24
C SER A 7 63.21 18.40 -14.67
N ILE A 8 62.30 18.41 -13.69
CA ILE A 8 60.95 17.85 -13.83
C ILE A 8 60.12 18.39 -12.66
N LEU A 9 59.28 19.33 -13.03
CA LEU A 9 58.12 19.80 -12.30
C LEU A 9 57.05 18.70 -12.41
N ALA A 10 56.75 18.00 -11.32
CA ALA A 10 55.60 17.11 -11.23
C ALA A 10 54.83 17.46 -9.96
N CYS A 11 54.17 18.63 -10.00
CA CYS A 11 53.16 18.98 -9.02
C CYS A 11 51.96 18.06 -9.27
N LEU A 12 51.84 16.99 -8.48
CA LEU A 12 50.68 16.12 -8.46
C LEU A 12 49.42 16.97 -8.26
N ILE A 13 48.60 17.05 -9.29
CA ILE A 13 47.24 17.55 -9.21
C ILE A 13 46.46 16.50 -8.43
N LEU A 14 46.40 16.64 -7.11
CA LEU A 14 45.44 15.96 -6.26
C LEU A 14 44.05 16.51 -6.61
N PHE A 15 43.41 15.91 -7.62
CA PHE A 15 41.98 16.06 -7.80
C PHE A 15 41.30 15.42 -6.58
N PRO A 16 40.59 16.17 -5.73
CA PRO A 16 39.65 15.53 -4.82
C PRO A 16 38.55 14.96 -5.70
N VAL A 17 38.57 13.65 -5.90
CA VAL A 17 37.40 12.93 -6.40
C VAL A 17 36.35 13.10 -5.31
N LEU A 18 35.50 14.12 -5.47
CA LEU A 18 34.25 14.22 -4.74
C LEU A 18 33.45 12.98 -5.12
N LEU A 19 33.61 11.92 -4.32
CA LEU A 19 32.66 10.83 -4.25
C LEU A 19 31.35 11.45 -3.80
N PHE A 20 30.55 11.90 -4.77
CA PHE A 20 29.12 11.90 -4.60
C PHE A 20 28.75 10.42 -4.43
N ALA A 21 28.78 9.95 -3.19
CA ALA A 21 27.94 8.84 -2.80
C ALA A 21 26.53 9.31 -3.16
N ALA A 22 26.07 8.92 -4.36
CA ALA A 22 24.66 8.98 -4.69
C ALA A 22 24.00 8.28 -3.52
N ASN A 23 23.35 9.05 -2.65
CA ASN A 23 22.64 8.52 -1.51
C ASN A 23 21.46 7.77 -2.14
N LYS A 24 21.72 6.53 -2.58
CA LYS A 24 20.74 5.60 -3.08
C LYS A 24 19.87 5.39 -1.87
N GLY A 25 18.82 6.19 -1.76
CA GLY A 25 17.95 6.17 -0.59
C GLY A 25 17.51 4.74 -0.34
N THR A 26 17.12 4.48 0.90
CA THR A 26 16.71 3.15 1.30
C THR A 26 15.41 2.75 0.60
N GLU A 27 15.42 1.59 -0.08
CA GLU A 27 14.20 0.98 -0.60
C GLU A 27 13.36 0.44 0.56
N LEU A 28 12.05 0.63 0.46
CA LEU A 28 11.10 0.18 1.46
C LEU A 28 10.19 -0.88 0.86
N LYS A 29 9.80 -1.86 1.66
CA LYS A 29 8.78 -2.85 1.29
C LYS A 29 7.58 -2.72 2.25
N PRO A 30 6.65 -1.80 1.97
CA PRO A 30 5.40 -1.72 2.71
C PRO A 30 4.49 -2.94 2.48
N SER A 31 3.68 -3.25 3.49
CA SER A 31 2.62 -4.27 3.43
C SER A 31 1.37 -3.78 4.15
N LEU A 32 0.20 -3.96 3.53
CA LEU A 32 -1.12 -3.74 4.14
C LEU A 32 -1.64 -5.08 4.63
N ILE A 33 -1.79 -5.24 5.94
CA ILE A 33 -2.18 -6.51 6.58
C ILE A 33 -3.55 -6.34 7.22
N LEU A 34 -4.50 -7.14 6.78
CA LEU A 34 -5.82 -7.23 7.39
C LEU A 34 -5.69 -7.77 8.82
N LYS A 35 -6.13 -6.99 9.80
CA LYS A 35 -6.14 -7.39 11.22
C LYS A 35 -7.47 -7.97 11.64
N HIS A 36 -8.57 -7.37 11.20
CA HIS A 36 -9.91 -7.88 11.46
C HIS A 36 -10.92 -7.34 10.46
N ILE A 37 -11.99 -8.12 10.29
CA ILE A 37 -13.26 -7.71 9.70
C ILE A 37 -14.32 -8.00 10.76
N LYS A 38 -14.98 -6.96 11.26
CA LYS A 38 -16.08 -7.10 12.21
C LYS A 38 -17.38 -6.78 11.50
N ILE A 39 -18.30 -7.73 11.55
CA ILE A 39 -19.64 -7.59 11.00
C ILE A 39 -20.44 -6.67 11.93
N ILE A 40 -20.98 -5.58 11.39
CA ILE A 40 -21.97 -4.74 12.09
C ILE A 40 -23.37 -5.10 11.59
N LYS A 41 -23.53 -5.23 10.27
CA LYS A 41 -24.77 -5.65 9.59
C LYS A 41 -24.42 -6.36 8.27
N THR A 42 -25.01 -7.51 8.01
CA THR A 42 -24.95 -8.18 6.70
C THR A 42 -26.00 -7.61 5.74
N GLY A 43 -25.74 -7.69 4.45
CA GLY A 43 -26.72 -7.42 3.39
C GLY A 43 -27.81 -8.48 3.39
N GLU A 44 -27.41 -9.74 3.56
CA GLU A 44 -28.30 -10.89 3.46
C GLU A 44 -28.59 -11.56 4.82
N PRO A 45 -29.77 -12.20 5.00
CA PRO A 45 -30.09 -12.96 6.20
C PRO A 45 -29.19 -14.19 6.40
N ALA A 46 -28.75 -14.80 5.30
CA ALA A 46 -27.84 -15.95 5.33
C ALA A 46 -26.41 -15.53 5.66
N GLY A 47 -26.07 -14.25 5.50
CA GLY A 47 -24.72 -13.70 5.57
C GLY A 47 -24.14 -13.51 4.18
N ASP A 48 -23.12 -12.66 4.09
CA ASP A 48 -22.55 -12.17 2.84
C ASP A 48 -21.29 -12.95 2.40
N GLU A 49 -21.02 -13.02 1.10
CA GLU A 49 -19.78 -13.52 0.50
C GLU A 49 -18.78 -12.37 0.25
N LEU A 50 -17.82 -12.17 1.15
CA LEU A 50 -16.98 -10.99 1.17
C LEU A 50 -15.62 -11.19 0.49
N TYR A 51 -15.19 -10.23 -0.31
CA TYR A 51 -13.84 -10.19 -0.86
C TYR A 51 -13.33 -8.75 -0.99
N PHE A 52 -12.02 -8.62 -1.17
CA PHE A 52 -11.36 -7.36 -1.51
C PHE A 52 -10.91 -7.35 -2.96
N ASP A 53 -11.28 -6.31 -3.70
CA ASP A 53 -10.58 -5.93 -4.93
C ASP A 53 -9.53 -4.85 -4.61
N ILE A 54 -8.31 -5.08 -5.07
CA ILE A 54 -7.13 -4.27 -4.81
C ILE A 54 -6.71 -3.60 -6.11
N SER A 55 -6.78 -2.27 -6.17
CA SER A 55 -6.30 -1.50 -7.32
C SER A 55 -5.04 -0.72 -6.96
N THR A 56 -3.97 -0.90 -7.74
CA THR A 56 -2.67 -0.28 -7.49
C THR A 56 -2.28 0.65 -8.64
N TYR A 57 -2.05 1.92 -8.32
CA TYR A 57 -1.71 2.98 -9.27
C TYR A 57 -0.33 3.55 -8.99
N ARG A 58 0.50 3.59 -10.04
CA ARG A 58 1.84 4.20 -10.03
C ARG A 58 1.97 5.11 -11.24
N ALA A 59 2.67 6.23 -11.08
CA ALA A 59 2.88 7.17 -12.19
C ALA A 59 3.63 6.48 -13.35
N GLY A 60 3.07 6.56 -14.55
CA GLY A 60 3.68 6.01 -15.77
C GLY A 60 3.67 4.48 -15.88
N LYS A 61 2.94 3.75 -15.02
CA LYS A 61 2.79 2.29 -15.10
C LYS A 61 1.31 1.90 -15.28
N PRO A 62 1.00 0.76 -15.92
CA PRO A 62 -0.36 0.23 -15.96
C PRO A 62 -0.90 -0.01 -14.55
N THR A 63 -2.22 0.15 -14.37
CA THR A 63 -2.89 -0.22 -13.13
C THR A 63 -2.82 -1.74 -12.94
N HIS A 64 -2.49 -2.17 -11.72
CA HIS A 64 -2.52 -3.57 -11.33
C HIS A 64 -3.76 -3.86 -10.47
N TYR A 65 -4.41 -4.98 -10.72
CA TYR A 65 -5.63 -5.42 -10.03
C TYR A 65 -5.41 -6.80 -9.43
N ALA A 66 -5.86 -7.01 -8.20
CA ALA A 66 -5.85 -8.31 -7.53
C ALA A 66 -7.13 -8.49 -6.70
N ARG A 67 -7.59 -9.74 -6.55
CA ARG A 67 -8.71 -10.11 -5.68
C ARG A 67 -8.22 -10.94 -4.51
N ILE A 68 -8.71 -10.66 -3.30
CA ILE A 68 -8.34 -11.38 -2.09
C ILE A 68 -9.61 -11.78 -1.33
N PRO A 69 -9.79 -13.07 -0.97
CA PRO A 69 -8.86 -14.16 -1.24
C PRO A 69 -8.88 -14.61 -2.71
N GLU A 70 -7.75 -15.08 -3.25
CA GLU A 70 -7.71 -15.63 -4.61
C GLU A 70 -8.54 -16.91 -4.76
N LEU A 71 -8.52 -17.75 -3.71
CA LEU A 71 -9.34 -18.95 -3.58
C LEU A 71 -9.95 -18.99 -2.17
N PRO A 72 -11.25 -19.27 -2.01
CA PRO A 72 -12.23 -19.60 -3.05
C PRO A 72 -12.79 -18.37 -3.82
N GLY A 73 -12.17 -17.20 -3.70
CA GLY A 73 -12.61 -15.96 -4.35
C GLY A 73 -13.34 -15.00 -3.42
N HIS A 74 -13.85 -15.52 -2.29
CA HIS A 74 -14.47 -14.76 -1.20
C HIS A 74 -14.33 -15.52 0.12
N TRP A 75 -14.68 -14.87 1.22
CA TRP A 75 -14.92 -15.51 2.50
C TRP A 75 -16.40 -15.40 2.87
N ILE A 76 -16.95 -16.44 3.48
CA ILE A 76 -18.32 -16.39 4.01
C ILE A 76 -18.35 -15.55 5.30
N SER A 77 -19.31 -14.64 5.42
CA SER A 77 -19.30 -13.63 6.49
C SER A 77 -19.27 -14.24 7.90
N GLN A 78 -19.85 -15.42 8.10
CA GLN A 78 -19.94 -16.10 9.40
C GLN A 78 -18.57 -16.51 9.98
N ILE A 79 -17.49 -16.44 9.19
CA ILE A 79 -16.12 -16.70 9.66
C ILE A 79 -15.25 -15.44 9.75
N MET A 80 -15.80 -14.23 9.57
CA MET A 80 -15.01 -13.00 9.48
C MET A 80 -14.20 -12.69 10.73
N ASP A 81 -14.69 -13.08 11.90
CA ASP A 81 -13.99 -12.96 13.18
C ASP A 81 -12.65 -13.74 13.21
N LYS A 82 -12.51 -14.75 12.36
CA LYS A 82 -11.30 -15.57 12.21
C LYS A 82 -10.38 -15.09 11.11
N VAL A 83 -10.85 -14.25 10.17
CA VAL A 83 -10.04 -13.74 9.07
C VAL A 83 -9.12 -12.63 9.56
N ARG A 84 -7.82 -12.97 9.72
CA ARG A 84 -6.79 -12.05 10.23
C ARG A 84 -5.41 -12.44 9.74
N GLY A 85 -4.51 -11.46 9.67
CA GLY A 85 -3.13 -11.64 9.23
C GLY A 85 -2.97 -11.81 7.72
N ILE A 86 -4.02 -11.55 6.95
CA ILE A 86 -3.99 -11.65 5.48
C ILE A 86 -3.27 -10.42 4.92
N THR A 87 -2.24 -10.62 4.11
CA THR A 87 -1.60 -9.54 3.36
C THR A 87 -2.51 -9.15 2.20
N LEU A 88 -3.08 -7.95 2.26
CA LEU A 88 -3.94 -7.41 1.20
C LEU A 88 -3.11 -6.84 0.04
N TRP A 89 -1.93 -6.29 0.35
CA TRP A 89 -1.05 -5.72 -0.66
C TRP A 89 0.38 -5.63 -0.10
N SER A 90 1.39 -5.87 -0.95
CA SER A 90 2.78 -5.58 -0.62
C SER A 90 3.64 -5.49 -1.86
N GLU A 91 4.31 -4.36 -2.05
CA GLU A 91 5.25 -4.14 -3.14
C GLU A 91 6.39 -3.22 -2.68
N PRO A 92 7.58 -3.30 -3.29
CA PRO A 92 8.67 -2.36 -3.01
C PRO A 92 8.32 -0.92 -3.45
N LEU A 93 8.96 0.03 -2.77
CA LEU A 93 8.97 1.46 -3.08
C LEU A 93 10.39 1.99 -3.06
N SER A 94 10.91 2.30 -4.23
CA SER A 94 12.20 2.96 -4.36
C SER A 94 12.13 4.42 -3.87
N PRO A 95 13.25 5.05 -3.51
CA PRO A 95 13.26 6.44 -3.04
C PRO A 95 12.61 7.42 -4.02
N GLY A 96 11.70 8.25 -3.51
CA GLY A 96 10.92 9.20 -4.30
C GLY A 96 9.69 8.60 -4.98
N GLU A 97 9.55 7.27 -5.02
CA GLU A 97 8.40 6.62 -5.61
C GLU A 97 7.14 6.78 -4.73
N ALA A 98 6.01 6.96 -5.40
CA ALA A 98 4.70 7.00 -4.79
C ALA A 98 3.78 5.96 -5.44
N VAL A 99 2.91 5.36 -4.62
CA VAL A 99 1.86 4.44 -5.05
C VAL A 99 0.55 4.82 -4.38
N THR A 100 -0.55 4.66 -5.10
CA THR A 100 -1.90 4.71 -4.54
C THR A 100 -2.49 3.31 -4.60
N VAL A 101 -2.93 2.80 -3.45
CA VAL A 101 -3.61 1.52 -3.31
C VAL A 101 -5.06 1.80 -2.91
N ILE A 102 -6.02 1.19 -3.60
CA ILE A 102 -7.43 1.23 -3.24
C ILE A 102 -7.84 -0.19 -2.87
N LEU A 103 -8.36 -0.36 -1.65
CA LEU A 103 -8.95 -1.59 -1.16
C LEU A 103 -10.46 -1.40 -1.20
N SER A 104 -11.17 -2.15 -2.04
CA SER A 104 -12.63 -2.15 -2.11
C SER A 104 -13.15 -3.42 -1.48
N LEU A 105 -13.95 -3.30 -0.42
CA LEU A 105 -14.70 -4.43 0.14
C LEU A 105 -15.99 -4.58 -0.66
N ASN A 106 -16.22 -5.78 -1.16
CA ASN A 106 -17.39 -6.12 -1.94
C ASN A 106 -18.07 -7.35 -1.35
N GLU A 107 -19.37 -7.44 -1.60
CA GLU A 107 -20.18 -8.63 -1.46
C GLU A 107 -20.35 -9.27 -2.84
N ALA A 108 -20.19 -10.60 -2.92
CA ALA A 108 -20.29 -11.35 -4.15
C ALA A 108 -21.70 -11.87 -4.33
N ASP A 109 -22.33 -11.49 -5.44
CA ASP A 109 -23.66 -11.98 -5.77
C ASP A 109 -23.60 -13.42 -6.30
N ALA A 110 -24.58 -14.23 -5.89
CA ALA A 110 -24.80 -15.52 -6.54
C ALA A 110 -25.41 -15.32 -7.93
N ALA A 111 -24.88 -16.06 -8.92
CA ALA A 111 -25.47 -16.12 -10.25
C ALA A 111 -26.99 -16.42 -10.17
N PRO A 112 -27.86 -15.74 -10.94
CA PRO A 112 -27.56 -14.98 -12.16
C PRO A 112 -27.35 -13.47 -12.00
N TRP A 113 -27.34 -12.95 -10.76
CA TRP A 113 -27.07 -11.55 -10.50
C TRP A 113 -25.56 -11.32 -10.72
N ASN A 114 -25.22 -10.44 -11.67
CA ASN A 114 -23.89 -10.42 -12.29
C ASN A 114 -22.98 -9.31 -11.77
N ASN A 115 -23.47 -8.47 -10.85
CA ASN A 115 -22.76 -7.28 -10.41
C ASN A 115 -22.63 -7.28 -8.89
N ASP A 116 -21.49 -7.79 -8.41
CA ASP A 116 -21.07 -7.71 -7.02
C ASP A 116 -21.29 -6.30 -6.41
N ASP A 117 -21.75 -6.26 -5.17
CA ASP A 117 -22.09 -5.04 -4.48
C ASP A 117 -20.90 -4.47 -3.70
N MET A 118 -20.43 -3.29 -4.12
CA MET A 118 -19.39 -2.59 -3.37
C MET A 118 -19.95 -2.04 -2.04
N ILE A 119 -19.39 -2.51 -0.93
CA ILE A 119 -19.74 -2.07 0.43
C ILE A 119 -19.02 -0.77 0.77
N GLY A 120 -17.76 -0.64 0.39
CA GLY A 120 -16.96 0.56 0.64
C GLY A 120 -15.52 0.41 0.21
N SER A 121 -14.79 1.53 0.20
CA SER A 121 -13.38 1.53 -0.20
C SER A 121 -12.51 2.39 0.71
N ILE A 122 -11.24 1.99 0.79
CA ILE A 122 -10.18 2.67 1.52
C ILE A 122 -9.09 3.00 0.50
N LYS A 123 -8.73 4.28 0.40
CA LYS A 123 -7.62 4.75 -0.45
C LYS A 123 -6.42 5.10 0.40
N ILE A 124 -5.31 4.44 0.10
CA ILE A 124 -4.02 4.58 0.78
C ILE A 124 -3.02 5.15 -0.22
N GLN A 125 -2.44 6.29 0.10
CA GLN A 125 -1.33 6.86 -0.66
C GLN A 125 -0.05 6.65 0.14
N LEU A 126 0.93 5.99 -0.48
CA LEU A 126 2.22 5.68 0.11
C LEU A 126 3.31 6.36 -0.72
N LYS A 127 4.29 6.97 -0.06
CA LYS A 127 5.47 7.54 -0.71
C LYS A 127 6.71 7.24 0.10
N ASN A 128 7.76 6.76 -0.57
CA ASN A 128 9.08 6.66 0.06
C ASN A 128 9.79 8.02 -0.07
N GLU A 129 9.74 8.84 0.99
CA GLU A 129 10.49 10.09 1.05
C GLU A 129 11.83 9.83 1.75
N ARG A 130 12.88 9.59 0.94
CA ARG A 130 14.27 9.42 1.41
C ARG A 130 14.44 8.34 2.49
N GLY A 131 13.81 7.18 2.31
CA GLY A 131 13.84 6.06 3.26
C GLY A 131 12.79 6.15 4.37
N THR A 132 11.94 7.19 4.37
CA THR A 132 10.81 7.33 5.29
C THR A 132 9.50 7.11 4.55
N LEU A 133 8.66 6.18 5.05
CA LEU A 133 7.34 5.96 4.48
C LEU A 133 6.38 7.07 4.91
N GLN A 134 5.92 7.86 3.95
CA GLN A 134 4.84 8.83 4.11
C GLN A 134 3.51 8.19 3.71
N THR A 135 2.47 8.45 4.49
CA THR A 135 1.18 7.76 4.38
C THR A 135 0.03 8.77 4.43
N ARG A 136 -1.02 8.52 3.64
CA ARG A 136 -2.31 9.21 3.74
C ARG A 136 -3.42 8.21 3.46
N TRP A 137 -4.43 8.23 4.32
CA TRP A 137 -5.64 7.42 4.21
C TRP A 137 -6.85 8.29 3.81
N SER A 138 -7.87 7.69 3.21
CA SER A 138 -9.14 8.36 2.87
C SER A 138 -10.20 7.32 2.54
N LEU A 139 -11.48 7.68 2.63
CA LEU A 139 -12.61 6.82 2.22
C LEU A 139 -13.30 7.43 0.99
N PRO A 140 -12.93 7.06 -0.25
CA PRO A 140 -13.41 7.72 -1.47
C PRO A 140 -14.94 7.81 -1.59
N ASN A 141 -15.66 6.84 -1.01
CA ASN A 141 -17.11 6.72 -1.13
C ASN A 141 -17.88 7.54 -0.07
N ARG A 142 -17.20 8.46 0.64
CA ARG A 142 -17.79 9.33 1.66
C ARG A 142 -17.43 10.80 1.40
N SER A 143 -18.37 11.71 1.61
CA SER A 143 -18.19 13.14 1.36
C SER A 143 -17.44 13.87 2.48
N ASP A 144 -17.29 13.23 3.65
CA ASP A 144 -16.70 13.76 4.89
C ASP A 144 -15.31 13.18 5.23
N SER A 145 -14.68 12.45 4.33
CA SER A 145 -13.68 11.43 4.67
C SER A 145 -12.23 11.71 4.24
N LEU A 146 -11.79 12.96 4.40
CA LEU A 146 -10.35 13.25 4.44
C LEU A 146 -9.79 12.91 5.84
N ILE A 147 -9.69 11.61 6.14
CA ILE A 147 -8.87 11.14 7.27
C ILE A 147 -7.40 11.16 6.82
N THR A 148 -6.82 12.34 6.66
CA THR A 148 -5.37 12.46 6.50
C THR A 148 -4.71 12.16 7.83
N THR A 149 -4.55 10.88 8.13
CA THR A 149 -3.59 10.43 9.13
C THR A 149 -2.27 10.18 8.40
N SER A 150 -1.23 10.89 8.83
CA SER A 150 0.15 10.54 8.54
C SER A 150 0.65 9.82 9.77
N GLY A 151 0.78 8.50 9.66
CA GLY A 151 1.20 7.63 10.75
C GLY A 151 2.49 6.88 10.39
N PRO A 152 3.38 6.59 11.36
CA PRO A 152 4.52 5.72 11.15
C PRO A 152 4.10 4.32 10.67
N ALA A 153 5.04 3.61 10.05
CA ALA A 153 4.87 2.18 9.80
C ALA A 153 4.68 1.44 11.14
N GLY A 154 3.66 0.58 11.23
CA GLY A 154 3.26 -0.16 12.43
C GLY A 154 1.84 0.14 12.90
N ASP A 155 1.28 1.27 12.50
CA ASP A 155 -0.05 1.73 12.91
C ASP A 155 -1.16 0.82 12.39
N ILE A 156 -2.18 0.64 13.23
CA ILE A 156 -3.43 -0.01 12.88
C ILE A 156 -4.48 1.08 12.70
N HIS A 157 -5.11 1.11 11.53
CA HIS A 157 -6.21 1.99 11.23
C HIS A 157 -7.50 1.18 11.08
N SER A 158 -8.56 1.65 11.73
CA SER A 158 -9.90 1.06 11.68
C SER A 158 -10.83 1.96 10.87
N PHE A 159 -11.63 1.35 10.01
CA PHE A 159 -12.55 2.03 9.10
C PHE A 159 -13.89 1.32 9.13
N GLU A 160 -14.98 2.08 9.27
CA GLU A 160 -16.32 1.56 9.03
C GLU A 160 -16.67 1.74 7.55
N LEU A 161 -16.93 0.63 6.85
CA LEU A 161 -17.35 0.58 5.45
C LEU A 161 -18.82 0.17 5.41
N MET A 162 -19.66 0.98 4.78
CA MET A 162 -21.11 0.75 4.76
C MET A 162 -21.71 1.13 3.41
N SER A 163 -22.70 0.34 2.98
CA SER A 163 -23.58 0.60 1.85
C SER A 163 -25.02 0.22 2.24
N GLY A 164 -25.95 0.26 1.28
CA GLY A 164 -27.29 -0.31 1.48
C GLY A 164 -27.26 -1.80 1.83
N ASN A 165 -26.20 -2.49 1.38
CA ASN A 165 -26.10 -3.94 1.34
C ASN A 165 -25.07 -4.48 2.34
N GLY A 166 -24.69 -3.69 3.35
CA GLY A 166 -23.79 -4.17 4.41
C GLY A 166 -23.16 -3.06 5.24
N ASN A 167 -22.71 -3.41 6.45
CA ASN A 167 -21.91 -2.54 7.31
C ASN A 167 -20.84 -3.36 8.05
N TYR A 168 -19.58 -2.95 7.90
CA TYR A 168 -18.42 -3.67 8.37
C TYR A 168 -17.37 -2.72 8.93
N GLU A 169 -16.74 -3.09 10.04
CA GLU A 169 -15.55 -2.43 10.54
C GLU A 169 -14.31 -3.24 10.12
N ILE A 170 -13.42 -2.60 9.36
CA ILE A 170 -12.19 -3.18 8.83
C ILE A 170 -11.00 -2.55 9.54
N SER A 171 -10.07 -3.36 10.02
CA SER A 171 -8.79 -2.85 10.51
C SER A 171 -7.61 -3.36 9.73
N ILE A 172 -6.73 -2.43 9.38
CA ILE A 172 -5.56 -2.67 8.55
C ILE A 172 -4.34 -2.17 9.30
N ARG A 173 -3.33 -3.02 9.37
CA ARG A 173 -2.01 -2.63 9.82
C ARG A 173 -1.15 -2.30 8.60
N LEU A 174 -0.52 -1.14 8.59
CA LEU A 174 0.57 -0.86 7.67
C LEU A 174 1.89 -1.26 8.33
N GLN A 175 2.68 -2.09 7.66
CA GLN A 175 4.04 -2.40 8.08
C GLN A 175 5.00 -2.00 6.96
N SER A 176 6.25 -1.71 7.30
CA SER A 176 7.29 -1.44 6.32
C SER A 176 8.61 -2.01 6.81
N GLN A 177 9.32 -2.68 5.90
CA GLN A 177 10.66 -3.18 6.14
C GLN A 177 11.62 -2.46 5.20
N THR A 178 12.81 -2.14 5.70
CA THR A 178 13.94 -1.75 4.88
C THR A 178 14.44 -2.96 4.08
N GLN A 179 14.69 -2.78 2.79
CA GLN A 179 15.37 -3.78 1.95
C GLN A 179 16.85 -3.45 1.78
#